data_AF-A0AAU4WWR6-F1
#
_entry.id   AF-A0AAU4WWR6-F1
#
_cell.length_a   1.000
_cell.length_b   1.000
_cell.length_c   1.000
_cell.angle_alpha   90.00
_cell.angle_beta   90.00
_cell.angle_gamma   90.00
#
_symmetry.space_group_name_H-M   'P 1'
#
loop_
_entity.id
_entity.type
_entity.pdbx_description
1 polymer ?
#
loop_
_entity_poly.entity_id
_entity_poly.type
_entity_poly.pdbx_seq_one_letter_code
_entity_poly.pdbx_strand_id
1 'polypeptide(L)' 'MGETTTAAGLDPLLVELLRIRTSQINGCVFCLRMHTGDALKKGESRPDRRASGSRSEGRCCGLGIRSGGLPQYLQWF' A
#
# COMPACT_ATOMS: atom_id res chain seq x y z
N MET A 1 -16.61 10.86 5.12
CA MET A 1 -15.71 11.19 3.98
C MET A 1 -16.33 10.89 2.61
N GLY A 2 -17.66 10.81 2.45
CA GLY A 2 -18.28 10.56 1.13
C GLY A 2 -18.58 11.86 0.37
N GLU A 3 -19.28 12.78 1.03
CA GLU A 3 -19.81 14.03 0.46
C GLU A 3 -18.78 14.91 -0.27
N THR A 4 -17.64 15.16 0.37
CA THR A 4 -16.64 16.15 -0.11
C THR A 4 -15.86 15.64 -1.32
N THR A 5 -15.82 14.33 -1.52
CA THR A 5 -14.96 13.68 -2.50
C THR A 5 -15.63 13.67 -3.87
N THR A 6 -16.95 13.51 -3.90
CA THR A 6 -17.79 13.69 -5.10
C THR A 6 -17.79 15.14 -5.55
N ALA A 7 -17.88 16.09 -4.61
CA ALA A 7 -17.80 17.52 -4.91
C ALA A 7 -16.45 17.93 -5.50
N ALA A 8 -15.37 17.21 -5.15
CA ALA A 8 -14.03 17.42 -5.67
C ALA A 8 -13.77 16.71 -7.02
N GLY A 9 -14.74 15.96 -7.57
CA GLY A 9 -14.57 15.24 -8.84
C GLY A 9 -13.55 14.11 -8.79
N LEU A 10 -13.25 13.59 -7.60
CA LEU A 10 -12.26 12.53 -7.44
C LEU A 10 -12.83 11.17 -7.86
N ASP A 11 -11.99 10.41 -8.55
CA ASP A 11 -12.36 9.08 -9.02
C ASP A 11 -12.71 8.15 -7.82
N PRO A 12 -13.85 7.42 -7.85
CA PRO A 12 -14.28 6.60 -6.73
C PRO A 12 -13.29 5.51 -6.31
N LEU A 13 -12.44 5.02 -7.22
CA LEU A 13 -11.41 4.03 -6.94
C LEU A 13 -10.30 4.67 -6.09
N LEU A 14 -9.85 5.84 -6.50
CA LEU A 14 -8.83 6.62 -5.79
C LEU A 14 -9.26 6.90 -4.34
N VAL A 15 -10.54 7.16 -4.11
CA VAL A 15 -11.08 7.34 -2.75
C VAL A 15 -10.89 6.09 -1.88
N GLU A 16 -11.15 4.89 -2.41
CA GLU A 16 -10.97 3.67 -1.63
C GLU A 16 -9.50 3.35 -1.40
N LEU A 17 -8.61 3.63 -2.37
CA LEU A 17 -7.17 3.49 -2.18
C LEU A 17 -6.63 4.37 -1.04
N LEU A 18 -7.09 5.62 -0.98
CA LEU A 18 -6.74 6.53 0.12
C LEU A 18 -7.26 6.01 1.46
N ARG A 19 -8.49 5.47 1.50
CA ARG A 19 -9.06 4.88 2.71
C ARG A 19 -8.31 3.63 3.16
N ILE A 20 -7.84 2.80 2.23
CA ILE A 20 -6.94 1.67 2.52
C ILE A 20 -5.66 2.19 3.17
N ARG A 21 -5.00 3.21 2.59
CA ARG A 21 -3.75 3.76 3.14
C ARG A 21 -3.95 4.37 4.53
N THR A 22 -5.01 5.15 4.71
CA THR A 22 -5.36 5.73 6.02
C THR A 22 -5.67 4.65 7.04
N SER A 23 -6.37 3.57 6.65
CA SER A 23 -6.67 2.45 7.55
C SER A 23 -5.42 1.69 7.97
N GLN A 24 -4.41 1.59 7.10
CA GLN A 24 -3.09 1.01 7.46
C GLN A 24 -2.37 1.87 8.49
N ILE A 25 -2.32 3.20 8.28
CA ILE A 25 -1.68 4.14 9.21
C ILE A 25 -2.40 4.10 10.57
N ASN A 26 -3.72 4.04 10.56
CA ASN A 26 -4.53 3.99 11.77
C ASN A 26 -4.57 2.60 12.43
N GLY A 27 -4.09 1.55 11.75
CA GLY A 27 -4.13 0.18 12.26
C GLY A 27 -5.55 -0.43 12.35
N CYS A 28 -6.53 0.09 11.62
CA CYS A 28 -7.90 -0.44 11.68
C CYS A 28 -8.11 -1.60 10.69
N VAL A 29 -8.02 -2.84 11.20
CA VAL A 29 -8.15 -4.07 10.40
C VAL A 29 -9.54 -4.21 9.77
N PHE A 30 -10.59 -3.77 10.47
CA PHE A 30 -11.96 -3.80 9.93
C PHE A 30 -12.09 -2.90 8.70
N CYS A 31 -11.70 -1.63 8.82
CA CYS A 31 -11.76 -0.68 7.71
C CYS A 31 -10.86 -1.13 6.55
N LEU A 32 -9.68 -1.66 6.85
CA LEU A 32 -8.79 -2.20 5.83
C LEU A 32 -9.47 -3.28 4.99
N ARG A 33 -10.16 -4.23 5.62
CA ARG A 33 -10.87 -5.31 4.91
C ARG A 33 -12.05 -4.78 4.09
N MET A 34 -12.86 -3.91 4.66
CA MET A 34 -14.01 -3.30 3.98
C MET A 34 -13.56 -2.53 2.73
N HIS A 35 -12.63 -1.58 2.89
CA HIS A 35 -12.18 -0.73 1.78
C HIS A 35 -11.40 -1.52 0.73
N THR A 36 -10.67 -2.57 1.11
CA THR A 36 -10.07 -3.48 0.12
C THR A 36 -11.14 -4.15 -0.75
N GLY A 37 -12.24 -4.63 -0.14
CA GLY A 37 -13.35 -5.23 -0.89
C GLY A 37 -14.03 -4.22 -1.83
N ASP A 38 -14.21 -2.98 -1.39
CA ASP A 38 -14.85 -1.94 -2.22
C ASP A 38 -13.94 -1.44 -3.34
N ALA A 39 -12.63 -1.37 -3.11
CA ALA A 39 -11.66 -1.04 -4.13
C ALA A 39 -11.67 -2.09 -5.26
N LEU A 40 -11.71 -3.39 -4.93
CA LEU A 40 -11.81 -4.47 -5.90
C LEU A 40 -13.07 -4.36 -6.77
N LYS A 41 -14.24 -4.03 -6.17
CA LYS A 41 -15.49 -3.82 -6.92
C LYS A 41 -15.41 -2.65 -7.90
N LYS A 42 -14.59 -1.64 -7.58
CA LYS A 42 -14.39 -0.44 -8.40
C LYS A 42 -13.30 -0.62 -9.47
N GLY A 43 -12.74 -1.82 -9.62
CA GLY A 43 -11.78 -2.14 -10.67
C GLY A 43 -10.32 -2.17 -10.22
N GLU A 44 -10.02 -2.11 -8.91
CA GLU A 44 -8.68 -2.47 -8.44
C GLU A 44 -8.43 -3.92 -8.82
N SER A 45 -7.57 -4.13 -9.81
CA SER A 45 -7.03 -5.46 -10.08
C SER A 45 -5.79 -5.62 -9.23
N ARG A 46 -5.70 -6.74 -8.50
CA ARG A 46 -4.46 -7.08 -7.80
C ARG A 46 -3.41 -7.32 -8.88
N PRO A 47 -2.35 -6.50 -9.01
CA PRO A 47 -1.28 -6.82 -9.93
C PRO A 47 -0.70 -8.14 -9.46
N ASP A 48 -0.69 -9.14 -10.33
CA ASP A 48 -0.07 -10.42 -10.00
C ASP A 48 1.43 -10.16 -9.78
N ARG A 49 1.83 -10.15 -8.52
CA ARG A 49 3.22 -10.09 -8.10
C ARG A 49 4.05 -11.28 -8.62
N ARG A 50 3.43 -12.27 -9.28
CA ARG A 50 4.08 -13.44 -9.89
C ARG A 50 4.16 -13.39 -11.42
N ALA A 51 3.71 -12.33 -12.09
CA ALA A 51 3.75 -12.22 -13.55
C ALA A 51 4.84 -11.26 -14.07
N SER A 52 5.88 -10.96 -13.29
CA SER A 52 7.09 -10.31 -13.82
C SER A 52 8.37 -10.87 -13.17
N GLY A 53 9.06 -11.71 -13.93
CA GLY A 53 10.48 -12.00 -13.77
C GLY A 53 10.84 -13.06 -12.72
N SER A 54 11.44 -14.14 -13.20
CA SER A 54 12.36 -14.95 -12.41
C SER A 54 13.41 -14.02 -11.77
N ARG A 55 13.30 -13.82 -10.46
CA ARG A 55 14.34 -13.17 -9.67
C ARG A 55 15.52 -14.14 -9.63
N SER A 56 16.43 -14.04 -10.59
CA SER A 56 17.69 -14.77 -10.55
C SER A 56 18.48 -14.33 -9.32
N GLU A 57 18.78 -15.32 -8.49
CA GLU A 57 19.76 -15.36 -7.40
C GLU A 57 20.60 -14.08 -7.20
N GLY A 58 20.14 -13.23 -6.28
CA GLY A 58 20.85 -12.02 -5.87
C GLY A 58 20.90 -11.90 -4.35
N ARG A 59 21.54 -12.89 -3.70
CA ARG A 59 22.14 -12.87 -2.35
C ARG A 59 21.59 -11.83 -1.36
N CYS A 60 20.80 -12.28 -0.38
CA CYS A 60 20.49 -11.49 0.83
C CYS A 60 20.65 -12.29 2.13
N CYS A 61 21.51 -13.33 2.12
CA CYS A 61 21.90 -14.06 3.33
C CYS A 61 23.42 -14.24 3.30
N GLY A 62 24.16 -13.44 4.07
CA GLY A 62 25.60 -13.65 4.26
C GLY A 62 26.38 -12.38 4.59
N LEU A 63 26.53 -12.12 5.90
CA LEU A 63 27.52 -11.27 6.59
C LEU A 63 28.18 -10.09 5.82
N GLY A 64 27.90 -8.88 6.28
CA GLY A 64 28.70 -7.69 5.98
C GLY A 64 28.13 -6.44 6.64
N ILE A 65 28.59 -6.13 7.85
CA ILE A 65 28.11 -4.99 8.66
C ILE A 65 28.85 -3.71 8.26
N ARG A 66 28.07 -2.61 8.22
CA ARG A 66 28.43 -1.17 8.37
C ARG A 66 28.88 -0.49 7.08
N SER A 67 28.23 0.59 6.65
CA SER A 67 28.22 1.87 7.39
C SER A 67 27.07 2.77 6.94
N GLY A 68 26.40 3.44 7.89
CA GLY A 68 25.44 4.52 7.61
C GLY A 68 23.95 4.16 7.76
N GLY A 69 23.59 3.45 8.83
CA GLY A 69 22.19 3.21 9.17
C GLY A 69 21.53 4.48 9.71
N LEU A 70 20.81 5.21 8.85
CA LEU A 70 19.78 6.11 9.33
C LEU A 70 18.82 5.30 10.22
N PRO A 71 18.47 5.80 11.41
CA PRO A 71 17.46 5.18 12.24
C PRO A 71 16.20 4.86 11.43
N GLN A 72 15.60 3.69 11.62
CA GLN A 72 14.39 3.29 10.90
C GLN A 72 13.18 4.22 11.16
N TYR A 73 13.30 5.21 12.06
CA TYR A 73 12.32 6.28 12.24
C TYR A 73 12.46 7.45 11.23
N LEU A 74 13.58 7.56 10.50
CA LEU A 74 13.82 8.61 9.49
C LEU A 74 13.46 8.18 8.06
N GLN A 75 12.99 6.95 7.85
CA GLN A 75 12.46 6.45 6.57
C GLN A 75 10.92 6.45 6.52
N TRP A 76 10.29 7.05 7.55
CA TRP A 76 8.84 7.23 7.69
C TRP A 76 8.46 8.70 7.92
N PHE A 77 9.34 9.61 7.49
CA PHE A 77 9.00 10.96 7.04
C PHE A 77 9.25 11.04 5.53
#